data_AF-A0A963JTC4-F1
#
_entry.id   AF-A0A963JTC4-F1
#
_cell.length_a   1.000
_cell.length_b   1.000
_cell.length_c   1.000
_cell.angle_alpha   90.00
_cell.angle_beta   90.00
_cell.angle_gamma   90.00
#
_symmetry.space_group_name_H-M   'P 1'
#
loop_
_entity.id
_entity.type
_entity.pdbx_description
1 polymer ?
#
loop_
_entity_poly.entity_id
_entity_poly.type
_entity_poly.pdbx_seq_one_letter_code
_entity_poly.pdbx_strand_id
1 'polypeptide(L)'
;MKLATLKAGGRDGTLVVVRRDLSQCLAVPQIAPTLQAALDDWERCAPLLQAASDALNAGSVAGAQPFDPAQCHSPLPRAYQWADGSAYLNHV
;
A
#
# COMPACT_ATOMS: atom_id res chain seq x y z
N MET A 1 0.62 4.83 9.03
CA MET A 1 -0.17 4.22 7.94
C MET A 1 0.46 2.90 7.49
N LYS A 2 -0.33 1.94 6.98
CA LYS A 2 0.16 0.73 6.28
C LYS A 2 -0.42 0.72 4.86
N LEU A 3 0.39 0.37 3.86
CA LEU A 3 -0.01 0.28 2.45
C LEU A 3 0.28 -1.13 1.93
N ALA A 4 -0.57 -1.60 1.02
CA ALA A 4 -0.37 -2.85 0.30
C ALA A 4 -0.86 -2.71 -1.14
N THR A 5 -0.50 -3.69 -1.97
CA THR A 5 -0.93 -3.77 -3.36
C THR A 5 -1.65 -5.09 -3.57
N LEU A 6 -2.94 -5.04 -3.89
CA LEU A 6 -3.72 -6.22 -4.27
C LEU A 6 -3.37 -6.66 -5.69
N LYS A 7 -3.49 -7.97 -5.97
CA LYS A 7 -3.28 -8.55 -7.31
C LYS A 7 -4.28 -8.07 -8.38
N ALA A 8 -5.45 -7.60 -7.95
CA ALA A 8 -6.44 -7.00 -8.85
C ALA A 8 -5.92 -5.67 -9.43
N GLY A 9 -6.36 -5.28 -10.63
CA GLY A 9 -5.98 -3.99 -11.24
C GLY A 9 -4.82 -4.06 -12.23
N GLY A 10 -4.40 -5.26 -12.65
CA GLY A 10 -3.39 -5.46 -13.69
C GLY A 10 -1.97 -5.58 -13.14
N ARG A 11 -0.96 -5.26 -13.96
CA ARG A 11 0.46 -5.57 -13.67
C ARG A 11 1.03 -4.85 -12.45
N ASP A 12 0.51 -3.65 -12.13
CA ASP A 12 0.92 -2.87 -10.95
C ASP A 12 -0.02 -3.08 -9.75
N GLY A 13 -1.06 -3.91 -9.92
CA GLY A 13 -2.06 -4.15 -8.90
C GLY A 13 -2.92 -2.92 -8.55
N THR A 14 -3.54 -2.97 -7.38
CA THR A 14 -4.39 -1.90 -6.83
C THR A 14 -3.85 -1.47 -5.47
N LEU A 15 -3.61 -0.16 -5.30
CA LEU A 15 -3.20 0.40 -4.02
C LEU A 15 -4.34 0.33 -2.99
N VAL A 16 -4.03 -0.21 -1.82
CA VAL A 16 -4.91 -0.20 -0.66
C VAL A 16 -4.21 0.33 0.58
N VAL A 17 -4.96 1.03 1.43
CA VAL A 17 -4.56 1.33 2.80
C VAL A 17 -5.01 0.19 3.69
N VAL A 18 -4.14 -0.28 4.59
CA VAL A 18 -4.40 -1.42 5.47
C VAL A 18 -4.55 -0.93 6.92
N ARG A 19 -5.53 -1.47 7.63
CA ARG A 19 -5.77 -1.20 9.04
C ARG A 19 -4.58 -1.68 9.89
N ARG A 20 -4.33 -1.03 11.04
CA ARG A 20 -3.16 -1.32 11.88
C ARG A 20 -3.09 -2.79 12.35
N ASP A 21 -4.24 -3.39 12.62
CA ASP A 21 -4.40 -4.79 13.04
C ASP A 21 -4.36 -5.80 11.89
N LEU A 22 -4.22 -5.34 10.64
CA LEU A 22 -4.25 -6.15 9.42
C LEU A 22 -5.58 -6.88 9.17
N SER A 23 -6.68 -6.45 9.81
CA SER A 23 -7.99 -7.10 9.63
C SER A 23 -8.72 -6.64 8.37
N GLN A 24 -8.49 -5.39 7.95
CA GLN A 24 -9.24 -4.74 6.87
C GLN A 24 -8.34 -3.86 6.00
N CYS A 25 -8.77 -3.65 4.77
CA CYS A 25 -8.15 -2.71 3.84
C CYS A 25 -9.21 -1.89 3.08
N LEU A 26 -8.77 -0.75 2.56
CA LEU A 26 -9.57 0.16 1.74
C LEU A 26 -8.81 0.51 0.47
N ALA A 27 -9.41 0.25 -0.70
CA ALA A 27 -8.89 0.72 -1.97
C ALA A 27 -9.06 2.23 -2.10
N VAL A 28 -8.05 2.89 -2.67
CA VAL A 28 -7.98 4.36 -2.74
C VAL A 28 -7.69 4.89 -4.16
N PRO A 29 -8.42 4.43 -5.21
CA PRO A 29 -8.17 4.84 -6.60
C PRO A 29 -8.33 6.35 -6.82
N GLN A 30 -9.13 7.03 -5.98
CA GLN A 30 -9.30 8.48 -5.98
C GLN A 30 -8.05 9.26 -5.52
N ILE A 31 -7.11 8.61 -4.83
CA ILE A 31 -5.85 9.21 -4.39
C ILE A 31 -4.74 8.86 -5.39
N ALA A 32 -4.55 7.55 -5.61
CA ALA A 32 -3.64 6.99 -6.60
C ALA A 32 -4.07 5.54 -6.94
N PRO A 33 -4.00 5.12 -8.21
CA PRO A 33 -4.40 3.76 -8.60
C PRO A 33 -3.41 2.68 -8.13
N THR A 34 -2.12 3.03 -8.02
CA THR A 34 -1.02 2.10 -7.70
C THR A 34 -0.05 2.73 -6.70
N LEU A 35 0.76 1.90 -6.02
CA LEU A 35 1.79 2.43 -5.11
C LEU A 35 2.86 3.23 -5.85
N GLN A 36 3.23 2.82 -7.07
CA GLN A 36 4.18 3.57 -7.89
C GLN A 36 3.65 4.99 -8.19
N ALA A 37 2.38 5.11 -8.64
CA ALA A 37 1.77 6.41 -8.90
C ALA A 37 1.68 7.29 -7.65
N ALA A 38 1.48 6.69 -6.46
CA ALA A 38 1.54 7.43 -5.21
C ALA A 38 2.95 7.94 -4.91
N LEU A 39 3.99 7.13 -5.15
CA LEU A 39 5.39 7.51 -4.94
C LEU A 39 5.87 8.57 -5.94
N ASP A 40 5.39 8.53 -7.19
CA ASP A 40 5.72 9.51 -8.23
C ASP A 40 5.23 10.93 -7.88
N ASP A 41 4.18 11.05 -7.06
CA ASP A 41 3.60 12.30 -6.58
C ASP A 41 3.33 12.25 -5.06
N TRP A 42 4.38 11.91 -4.31
CA TRP A 42 4.26 11.57 -2.89
C TRP A 42 3.82 12.73 -2.01
N GLU A 43 4.29 13.96 -2.29
CA GLU A 43 3.93 15.14 -1.48
C GLU A 43 2.43 15.41 -1.50
N ARG A 44 1.75 15.17 -2.63
CA ARG A 44 0.30 15.24 -2.74
C ARG A 44 -0.39 14.02 -2.13
N CYS A 45 0.11 12.82 -2.43
CA CYS A 45 -0.56 11.58 -2.07
C CYS A 45 -0.49 11.24 -0.58
N ALA A 46 0.66 11.47 0.06
CA ALA A 46 0.92 11.08 1.44
C ALA A 46 -0.11 11.60 2.46
N PRO A 47 -0.46 12.91 2.50
CA PRO A 47 -1.45 13.40 3.47
C PRO A 47 -2.85 12.80 3.23
N LEU A 48 -3.24 12.57 1.97
CA LEU A 48 -4.53 11.95 1.63
C LEU A 48 -4.58 10.48 2.05
N LEU A 49 -3.51 9.73 1.79
CA LEU A 49 -3.39 8.33 2.21
C LEU A 49 -3.40 8.21 3.73
N GLN A 50 -2.74 9.15 4.43
CA GLN A 50 -2.71 9.19 5.89
C GLN A 50 -4.12 9.44 6.46
N ALA A 51 -4.87 10.41 5.91
CA ALA A 51 -6.26 10.64 6.30
C ALA A 51 -7.16 9.41 6.08
N ALA A 52 -7.01 8.72 4.94
CA ALA A 52 -7.71 7.46 4.68
C ALA A 52 -7.33 6.36 5.68
N SER A 53 -6.05 6.30 6.08
CA SER A 53 -5.57 5.37 7.11
C SER A 53 -6.19 5.67 8.47
N ASP A 54 -6.25 6.92 8.87
CA ASP A 54 -6.82 7.31 10.16
C ASP A 54 -8.32 7.01 10.22
N ALA A 55 -9.06 7.31 9.15
CA ALA A 55 -10.47 6.98 9.03
C ALA A 55 -10.73 5.45 9.05
N LEU A 56 -9.90 4.67 8.34
CA LEU A 56 -9.98 3.20 8.38
C LEU A 56 -9.70 2.65 9.77
N ASN A 57 -8.72 3.20 10.48
CA ASN A 57 -8.41 2.76 11.85
C ASN A 57 -9.48 3.15 12.87
N ALA A 58 -10.17 4.28 12.65
CA ALA A 58 -11.32 4.71 13.45
C ALA A 58 -12.59 3.89 13.19
N GLY A 59 -12.61 3.04 12.15
CA GLY A 59 -13.79 2.27 11.75
C GLY A 59 -14.88 3.13 11.12
N SER A 60 -14.56 4.34 10.66
CA SER A 60 -15.53 5.33 10.18
C SER A 60 -15.66 5.38 8.65
N VAL A 61 -15.08 4.41 7.94
CA VAL A 61 -15.08 4.36 6.47
C VAL A 61 -16.04 3.30 5.94
N ALA A 62 -16.84 3.68 4.95
CA ALA A 62 -17.61 2.73 4.16
C ALA A 62 -16.70 2.01 3.16
N GLY A 63 -17.06 0.79 2.77
CA GLY A 63 -16.36 0.05 1.71
C GLY A 63 -15.07 -0.66 2.13
N ALA A 64 -14.67 -0.59 3.42
CA ALA A 64 -13.59 -1.43 3.94
C ALA A 64 -13.92 -2.91 3.74
N GLN A 65 -12.95 -3.67 3.24
CA GLN A 65 -13.05 -5.11 3.01
C GLN A 65 -12.10 -5.87 3.93
N PRO A 66 -12.34 -7.15 4.24
CA PRO A 66 -11.36 -7.99 4.92
C PRO A 66 -10.03 -7.97 4.18
N PHE A 67 -8.93 -7.84 4.92
CA PHE A 67 -7.59 -7.90 4.32
C PHE A 67 -7.10 -9.35 4.30
N ASP A 68 -6.79 -9.84 3.10
CA ASP A 68 -6.21 -11.16 2.88
C ASP A 68 -4.79 -11.02 2.28
N PRO A 69 -3.73 -11.31 3.05
CA PRO A 69 -2.36 -11.25 2.56
C PRO A 69 -2.11 -12.13 1.33
N ALA A 70 -2.84 -13.24 1.15
CA ALA A 70 -2.66 -14.13 -0.01
C ALA A 70 -3.10 -13.47 -1.33
N GLN A 71 -3.94 -12.44 -1.26
CA GLN A 71 -4.39 -11.64 -2.40
C GLN A 71 -3.45 -10.48 -2.74
N CYS A 72 -2.39 -10.28 -1.97
CA CYS A 72 -1.42 -9.22 -2.19
C CYS A 72 -0.30 -9.64 -3.17
N HIS A 73 0.16 -8.70 -3.97
CA HIS A 73 1.52 -8.72 -4.49
C HIS A 73 2.51 -8.22 -3.42
N SER A 74 3.81 -8.27 -3.71
CA SER A 74 4.76 -7.34 -3.09
C SER A 74 4.26 -5.88 -3.26
N PRO A 75 4.55 -4.96 -2.32
CA PRO A 75 4.03 -3.58 -2.39
C PRO A 75 4.28 -2.88 -3.73
N LEU A 76 5.46 -3.08 -4.33
CA LEU A 76 5.72 -2.77 -5.74
C LEU A 76 5.86 -4.09 -6.50
N PRO A 77 4.83 -4.54 -7.27
CA PRO A 77 4.88 -5.81 -8.01
C PRO A 77 5.98 -5.82 -9.08
N ARG A 78 6.31 -4.63 -9.58
CA ARG A 78 7.46 -4.31 -10.41
C ARG A 78 8.00 -2.95 -9.93
N ALA A 79 9.31 -2.77 -9.99
CA ALA A 79 9.98 -1.55 -9.59
C ALA A 79 11.01 -1.16 -10.65
N TYR A 80 11.29 0.14 -10.77
CA TYR A 80 12.28 0.65 -11.71
C TYR A 80 13.72 0.27 -11.33
N GLN A 81 13.97 -0.01 -10.05
CA GLN A 81 15.27 -0.41 -9.55
C GLN A 81 15.14 -1.35 -8.36
N TRP A 82 16.04 -2.32 -8.29
CA TRP A 82 16.31 -3.12 -7.10
C TRP A 82 17.81 -3.10 -6.86
N ALA A 83 18.22 -2.62 -5.70
CA ALA A 83 19.60 -2.62 -5.25
C ALA A 83 19.63 -3.26 -3.86
N ASP A 84 20.40 -4.33 -3.74
CA ASP A 84 20.53 -5.09 -2.50
C ASP A 84 21.94 -4.91 -1.93
N GLY A 85 22.03 -4.72 -0.62
CA GLY A 85 23.26 -4.34 0.05
C GLY A 85 23.59 -5.25 1.23
N SER A 86 24.87 -5.53 1.43
CA SER A 86 25.37 -6.27 2.59
C SER A 86 25.45 -5.36 3.82
N ALA A 87 24.29 -5.06 4.41
CA ALA A 87 24.17 -4.09 5.50
C ALA A 87 24.81 -4.56 6.83
N TYR A 88 24.97 -5.86 7.02
CA TYR A 88 25.53 -6.45 8.23
C TYR A 88 26.89 -7.06 7.95
N LEU A 89 27.95 -6.44 8.49
CA LEU A 89 29.34 -6.86 8.24
C LEU A 89 29.62 -8.31 8.65
N ASN A 90 28.93 -8.84 9.66
CA ASN A 90 29.12 -10.21 10.12
C ASN A 90 28.35 -11.25 9.28
N HIS A 91 27.53 -10.80 8.33
CA HIS A 91 26.72 -11.67 7.47
C HIS A 91 27.31 -11.84 6.06
N VAL A 92 28.30 -11.03 5.70
CA VAL A 92 28.96 -11.07 4.38
C VAL A 92 29.87 -12.28 4.25
#